data_AF-A0A7S0XE31-F1
#
_entry.id   AF-A0A7S0XE31-F1
#
_cell.length_a   1.000
_cell.length_b   1.000
_cell.length_c   1.000
_cell.angle_alpha   90.00
_cell.angle_beta   90.00
_cell.angle_gamma   90.00
#
_symmetry.space_group_name_H-M   'P 1'
#
loop_
_entity.id
_entity.type
_entity.pdbx_description
1 polymer ?
#
loop_
_entity_poly.entity_id
_entity_poly.type
_entity_poly.pdbx_seq_one_letter_code
_entity_poly.pdbx_strand_id
1 'polypeptide(L)'
;APAAPVRAAAVHALASVLPAIETFPASDAKVFPEFVWPSLSGLARDREESVRVAYASTLATLAKTSARFLQRAVAPAGAGAGGVNVGSDEGDGGVGSGSGGSNGYGGF
;
A
#
# COMPACT_ATOMS: atom_id res chain seq x y z
N ALA A 1 -30.43 12.69 -17.13
CA ALA A 1 -29.37 12.27 -16.20
C ALA A 1 -29.98 11.95 -14.84
N PRO A 2 -29.49 10.93 -14.11
CA PRO A 2 -29.97 10.60 -12.77
C PRO A 2 -29.88 11.80 -11.82
N ALA A 3 -30.70 11.81 -10.76
CA ALA A 3 -30.73 12.89 -9.79
C ALA A 3 -29.37 13.10 -9.10
N ALA A 4 -29.08 14.33 -8.65
CA ALA A 4 -27.84 14.69 -7.96
C ALA A 4 -27.46 13.74 -6.80
N PRO A 5 -28.37 13.41 -5.85
CA PRO A 5 -28.03 12.50 -4.75
C PRO A 5 -27.67 11.09 -5.23
N VAL A 6 -28.27 10.63 -6.34
CA VAL A 6 -27.95 9.32 -6.93
C VAL A 6 -26.53 9.32 -7.49
N ARG A 7 -26.11 10.40 -8.17
CA ARG A 7 -24.74 10.53 -8.67
C ARG A 7 -23.73 10.59 -7.52
N ALA A 8 -23.99 11.40 -6.50
CA ALA A 8 -23.13 11.49 -5.33
C ALA A 8 -23.01 10.14 -4.60
N ALA A 9 -24.14 9.46 -4.36
CA ALA A 9 -24.16 8.14 -3.74
C ALA A 9 -23.40 7.10 -4.56
N ALA A 10 -23.52 7.12 -5.89
CA ALA A 10 -22.79 6.20 -6.77
C ALA A 10 -21.26 6.40 -6.66
N VAL A 11 -20.79 7.64 -6.55
CA VAL A 11 -19.37 7.95 -6.35
C VAL A 11 -18.86 7.41 -5.01
N HIS A 12 -19.64 7.59 -3.93
CA HIS A 12 -19.31 7.00 -2.63
C HIS A 12 -19.33 5.47 -2.64
N ALA A 13 -20.32 4.87 -3.31
CA ALA A 13 -20.40 3.42 -3.46
C ALA A 13 -19.17 2.88 -4.20
N LEU A 14 -18.77 3.51 -5.30
CA LEU A 14 -17.57 3.13 -6.04
C LEU A 14 -16.31 3.18 -5.15
N ALA A 15 -16.13 4.27 -4.41
CA ALA A 15 -15.00 4.45 -3.50
C ALA A 15 -15.02 3.49 -2.30
N SER A 16 -16.16 2.87 -2.00
CA SER A 16 -16.31 1.86 -0.95
C SER A 16 -16.09 0.44 -1.48
N VAL A 17 -16.54 0.16 -2.71
CA VAL A 17 -16.52 -1.20 -3.29
C VAL A 17 -15.17 -1.52 -3.94
N LEU A 18 -14.56 -0.58 -4.69
CA LEU A 18 -13.30 -0.86 -5.39
C LEU A 18 -12.14 -1.27 -4.46
N PRO A 19 -11.96 -0.67 -3.26
CA PRO A 19 -10.95 -1.11 -2.32
C PRO A 19 -11.14 -2.54 -1.79
N ALA A 20 -12.39 -3.05 -1.79
CA ALA A 20 -12.69 -4.41 -1.32
C ALA A 20 -12.25 -5.50 -2.31
N ILE A 21 -11.84 -5.13 -3.52
CA ILE A 21 -11.33 -6.08 -4.52
C ILE A 21 -9.87 -6.39 -4.20
N GLU A 22 -9.62 -7.53 -3.56
CA GLU A 22 -8.27 -7.96 -3.16
C GLU A 22 -7.57 -8.78 -4.24
N THR A 23 -8.30 -9.55 -5.06
CA THR A 23 -7.72 -10.46 -6.06
C THR A 23 -8.38 -10.29 -7.42
N PHE A 24 -7.57 -10.16 -8.47
CA PHE A 24 -8.00 -10.08 -9.87
C PHE A 24 -6.82 -10.47 -10.78
N PRO A 25 -7.05 -10.89 -12.04
CA PRO A 25 -5.99 -11.28 -12.97
C PRO A 25 -5.18 -10.07 -13.46
N ALA A 26 -3.92 -10.27 -13.86
CA ALA A 26 -3.05 -9.18 -14.31
C ALA A 26 -3.59 -8.42 -15.55
N SER A 27 -4.43 -9.07 -16.36
CA SER A 27 -5.15 -8.44 -17.49
C SER A 27 -6.04 -7.26 -17.06
N ASP A 28 -6.59 -7.32 -15.84
CA ASP A 28 -7.59 -6.36 -15.37
C ASP A 28 -6.95 -5.21 -14.57
N ALA A 29 -5.62 -5.25 -14.39
CA ALA A 29 -4.89 -4.28 -13.58
C ALA A 29 -4.98 -2.84 -14.13
N LYS A 30 -5.34 -2.68 -15.41
CA LYS A 30 -5.53 -1.39 -16.08
C LYS A 30 -6.99 -0.90 -16.09
N VAL A 31 -7.89 -1.54 -15.35
CA VAL A 31 -9.31 -1.15 -15.31
C VAL A 31 -9.53 0.32 -14.93
N PHE A 32 -8.67 0.88 -14.07
CA PHE A 32 -8.78 2.28 -13.65
C PHE A 32 -8.51 3.28 -14.79
N PRO A 33 -7.33 3.29 -15.43
CA PRO A 33 -7.08 4.19 -16.56
C PRO A 33 -7.96 3.91 -17.78
N GLU A 34 -8.38 2.65 -18.00
CA GLU A 34 -9.18 2.30 -19.19
C GLU A 34 -10.67 2.56 -19.03
N PHE A 35 -11.23 2.44 -17.82
CA PHE A 35 -12.69 2.51 -17.61
C PHE A 35 -13.10 3.42 -16.44
N VAL A 36 -12.51 3.27 -15.26
CA VAL A 36 -12.96 4.01 -14.06
C VAL A 36 -12.71 5.51 -14.20
N TRP A 37 -11.48 5.93 -14.46
CA TRP A 37 -11.15 7.36 -14.59
C TRP A 37 -11.85 8.05 -15.76
N PRO A 38 -11.95 7.44 -16.96
CA PRO A 38 -12.77 7.97 -18.02
C PRO A 38 -14.23 8.22 -17.60
N SER A 39 -14.83 7.27 -16.86
CA SER A 39 -16.22 7.39 -16.38
C SER A 39 -16.42 8.49 -15.33
N LEU A 40 -15.38 8.86 -14.59
CA LEU A 40 -15.43 9.89 -13.54
C LEU A 40 -14.97 11.28 -14.02
N SER A 41 -14.39 11.39 -15.21
CA SER A 41 -13.75 12.61 -15.73
C SER A 41 -14.64 13.86 -15.73
N GLY A 42 -15.95 13.69 -15.91
CA GLY A 42 -16.93 14.78 -15.89
C GLY A 42 -17.30 15.30 -14.50
N LEU A 43 -17.06 14.53 -13.44
CA LEU A 43 -17.58 14.84 -12.10
C LEU A 43 -16.94 16.07 -11.46
N ALA A 44 -15.68 16.38 -11.81
CA ALA A 44 -15.02 17.61 -11.37
C ALA A 44 -15.74 18.88 -11.86
N ARG A 45 -16.53 18.77 -12.94
CA ARG A 45 -17.30 19.88 -13.54
C ARG A 45 -18.81 19.62 -13.47
N ASP A 46 -19.26 18.71 -12.61
CA ASP A 46 -20.70 18.47 -12.45
C ASP A 46 -21.41 19.76 -12.05
N ARG A 47 -22.61 20.00 -12.60
CA ARG A 47 -23.41 21.20 -12.32
C ARG A 47 -23.77 21.33 -10.83
N GLU A 48 -23.98 20.21 -10.16
CA GLU A 48 -24.37 20.15 -8.76
C GLU A 48 -23.16 20.15 -7.85
N GLU A 49 -23.11 21.09 -6.91
CA GLU A 49 -22.00 21.19 -5.96
C GLU A 49 -21.85 19.95 -5.07
N SER A 50 -22.98 19.37 -4.64
CA SER A 50 -22.99 18.14 -3.83
C SER A 50 -22.26 16.97 -4.51
N VAL A 51 -22.37 16.86 -5.84
CA VAL A 51 -21.68 15.82 -6.61
C VAL A 51 -20.18 16.10 -6.70
N ARG A 52 -19.79 17.38 -6.88
CA ARG A 52 -18.37 17.77 -6.88
C ARG A 52 -17.71 17.52 -5.51
N VAL A 53 -18.41 17.84 -4.42
CA VAL A 53 -17.95 17.57 -3.05
C VAL A 53 -17.81 16.06 -2.81
N ALA A 54 -18.80 15.25 -3.20
CA ALA A 54 -18.73 13.80 -3.11
C ALA A 54 -17.52 13.23 -3.88
N TYR A 55 -17.29 13.70 -5.11
CA TYR A 55 -16.12 13.30 -5.90
C TYR A 55 -14.80 13.72 -5.25
N ALA A 56 -14.67 14.97 -4.81
CA ALA A 56 -13.47 15.45 -4.14
C ALA A 56 -13.15 14.67 -2.86
N SER A 57 -14.18 14.37 -2.05
CA SER A 57 -14.02 13.64 -0.78
C SER A 57 -13.54 12.20 -0.97
N THR A 58 -13.83 11.58 -2.11
CA THR A 58 -13.48 10.17 -2.40
C THR A 58 -12.24 10.02 -3.27
N LEU A 59 -11.75 11.11 -3.87
CA LEU A 59 -10.67 11.09 -4.86
C LEU A 59 -9.40 10.42 -4.32
N ALA A 60 -9.03 10.69 -3.06
CA ALA A 60 -7.86 10.09 -2.43
C ALA A 60 -7.98 8.56 -2.30
N THR A 61 -9.16 8.05 -1.93
CA THR A 61 -9.42 6.61 -1.82
C THR A 61 -9.36 5.94 -3.18
N LEU A 62 -9.98 6.54 -4.19
CA LEU A 62 -9.97 6.03 -5.55
C LEU A 62 -8.54 6.04 -6.13
N ALA A 63 -7.75 7.09 -5.89
CA ALA A 63 -6.36 7.19 -6.33
C ALA A 63 -5.46 6.11 -5.71
N LYS A 64 -5.57 5.90 -4.39
CA LYS A 64 -4.85 4.82 -3.69
C LYS A 64 -5.22 3.45 -4.25
N THR A 65 -6.52 3.23 -4.51
CA THR A 65 -7.01 1.98 -5.09
C THR A 65 -6.46 1.78 -6.51
N SER A 66 -6.48 2.82 -7.35
CA SER A 66 -5.88 2.78 -8.69
C SER A 66 -4.40 2.42 -8.65
N ALA A 67 -3.63 2.99 -7.73
CA ALA A 67 -2.21 2.66 -7.60
C ALA A 67 -2.00 1.19 -7.23
N ARG A 68 -2.78 0.67 -6.28
CA ARG A 68 -2.76 -0.75 -5.89
C ARG A 68 -3.09 -1.67 -7.06
N PHE A 69 -4.04 -1.29 -7.91
CA PHE A 69 -4.39 -2.06 -9.10
C PHE A 69 -3.22 -2.11 -10.09
N LEU A 70 -2.60 -0.96 -10.37
CA LEU A 70 -1.48 -0.86 -11.29
C LEU A 70 -0.21 -1.56 -10.80
N GLN A 71 0.04 -1.59 -9.48
CA GLN A 71 1.16 -2.35 -8.92
C GLN A 71 1.09 -3.85 -9.29
N ARG A 72 -0.12 -4.41 -9.43
CA ARG A 72 -0.31 -5.80 -9.90
C ARG A 72 -0.01 -5.97 -11.39
N ALA A 73 -0.14 -4.92 -12.19
CA ALA A 73 0.23 -4.93 -13.61
C ALA A 73 1.75 -4.97 -13.81
N VAL A 74 2.48 -4.29 -12.92
CA VAL A 74 3.94 -4.06 -13.03
C VAL A 74 4.73 -5.10 -12.25
N ALA A 75 4.12 -5.80 -11.29
CA ALA A 75 4.78 -6.86 -10.54
C ALA A 75 5.25 -7.98 -11.50
N PRO A 76 6.57 -8.24 -11.62
CA PRO A 76 7.06 -9.34 -12.43
C PRO A 76 6.47 -10.65 -11.88
N ALA A 77 6.05 -11.53 -12.79
CA ALA A 77 5.29 -12.76 -12.51
C ALA A 77 6.00 -13.81 -11.62
N GLY A 78 7.07 -13.44 -10.89
CA GLY A 78 7.87 -14.33 -10.05
C GLY A 78 8.15 -13.84 -8.62
N ALA A 79 7.65 -12.67 -8.19
CA ALA A 79 7.87 -12.21 -6.80
C ALA A 79 6.76 -12.73 -5.87
N GLY A 80 6.77 -14.04 -5.63
CA GLY A 80 6.03 -14.66 -4.54
C GLY A 80 6.59 -14.25 -3.17
N ALA A 81 5.68 -14.05 -2.22
CA ALA A 81 5.87 -14.02 -0.76
C ALA A 81 7.32 -14.21 -0.24
N GLY A 82 8.05 -13.11 -0.06
CA GLY A 82 9.27 -13.05 0.75
C GLY A 82 8.98 -12.32 2.06
N GLY A 83 8.29 -12.98 3.00
CA GLY A 83 8.17 -12.50 4.37
C GLY A 83 9.57 -12.45 4.98
N VAL A 84 10.04 -11.24 5.29
CA VAL A 84 11.28 -11.02 6.05
C VAL A 84 11.03 -11.47 7.49
N ASN A 85 11.54 -12.65 7.85
CA ASN A 85 11.68 -13.02 9.26
C ASN A 85 12.81 -12.16 9.83
N VAL A 86 12.45 -11.14 10.63
CA VAL A 86 13.38 -10.42 11.49
C VAL A 86 13.90 -11.43 12.52
N GLY A 87 15.07 -12.01 12.25
CA GLY A 87 15.85 -12.72 13.26
C GLY A 87 16.30 -11.69 14.28
N SER A 88 15.78 -11.78 15.49
CA SER A 88 16.26 -10.99 16.62
C SER A 88 17.72 -11.32 16.91
N ASP A 89 18.48 -10.23 17.02
CA ASP A 89 19.86 -10.10 17.42
C ASP A 89 20.18 -10.86 18.72
N GLU A 90 21.16 -11.76 18.70
CA GLU A 90 21.80 -12.30 19.91
C GLU A 90 23.32 -12.24 19.71
N GLY A 91 23.89 -11.06 19.95
CA GLY A 91 25.34 -10.85 20.00
C GLY A 91 25.92 -11.36 21.32
N ASP A 92 26.68 -12.45 21.27
CA ASP A 92 27.49 -12.94 22.38
C ASP A 92 28.73 -12.04 22.57
N GLY A 93 28.64 -11.15 23.56
CA GLY A 93 29.72 -10.26 23.98
C GLY A 93 30.79 -11.02 24.76
N GLY A 94 31.85 -11.44 24.05
CA GLY A 94 33.01 -12.10 24.63
C GLY A 94 33.63 -11.32 25.80
N VAL A 95 33.63 -11.95 26.97
CA VAL A 95 34.18 -11.39 28.21
C VAL A 95 35.69 -11.66 28.28
N GLY A 96 36.49 -10.71 27.81
CA GLY A 96 37.95 -10.73 27.96
C GLY A 96 38.36 -10.48 29.42
N SER A 97 38.57 -11.57 30.17
CA SER A 97 39.04 -11.49 31.56
C SER A 97 40.54 -11.16 31.60
N GLY A 98 40.86 -9.90 31.88
CA GLY A 98 42.21 -9.49 32.26
C GLY A 98 42.58 -10.06 33.62
N SER A 99 43.60 -10.92 33.66
CA SER A 99 44.22 -11.37 34.90
C SER A 99 45.62 -10.77 35.01
N GLY A 100 45.74 -9.76 35.88
CA GLY A 100 47.01 -9.22 36.33
C GLY A 100 47.60 -10.04 37.47
N GLY A 101 48.91 -10.27 37.39
CA GLY A 101 49.83 -10.32 38.53
C GLY A 101 49.98 -11.64 39.28
N SER A 102 51.19 -12.22 39.22
CA SER A 102 51.92 -12.56 40.46
C SER A 102 53.43 -12.67 40.19
N ASN A 103 54.19 -12.00 41.05
CA ASN A 103 55.64 -12.09 41.15
C ASN A 103 56.05 -13.40 41.84
N GLY A 104 57.21 -13.95 41.47
CA GLY A 104 58.19 -14.39 42.47
C GLY A 104 58.72 -15.83 42.40
N TYR A 105 60.05 -15.88 42.60
CA TYR A 105 60.93 -16.97 43.09
C TYR A 105 61.72 -17.80 42.06
N GLY A 106 63.05 -17.81 42.27
CA GLY A 106 64.07 -18.44 41.43
C GLY A 106 64.72 -19.70 42.04
N GLY A 107 65.93 -20.00 41.55
CA GLY A 107 66.78 -21.16 41.88
C GLY A 107 66.62 -22.25 40.81
N PHE A 108 67.64 -22.72 40.08
CA PHE A 108 69.08 -22.87 40.37
C PHE A 108 69.90 -22.63 39.10
#